data_AF-A0A840E5Z3-F1
#
_entry.id   AF-A0A840E5Z3-F1
#
_cell.length_a   1.000
_cell.length_b   1.000
_cell.length_c   1.000
_cell.angle_alpha   90.00
_cell.angle_beta   90.00
_cell.angle_gamma   90.00
#
_symmetry.space_group_name_H-M   'P 1'
#
loop_
_entity.id
_entity.type
_entity.pdbx_description
1 polymer ?
#
loop_
_entity_poly.entity_id
_entity_poly.type
_entity_poly.pdbx_seq_one_letter_code
_entity_poly.pdbx_strand_id
1 'polypeptide(L)'
;MYQIDYNSYRSVKSFNRRVRFLVMHYTSLDFKASVMALTGEKVSAHYLVPDPSDHVYSEAGFKDMRIFNLVDENERAWHAGVSSWAGYSHLNHASIGIEIVNLATDHSNYSKETCIETIGKDEHTLKSVNHESRLQVDVVSWTKSKHGSDKFPQVKTVDLIDYCNEGFIFPPYNPIQIDAVKELALNILQRYPDIMPTDVVGHSDIAIGRKSDPGAAFPWKELYVAGIGAWYDDEQKNYYQEQFSKNFPSKADVLSKLKCYGYDISVACTEIGYKNLIRAFQLHFRQENYDGLLDVETAAILYALVDKYFP
;
A
#
# COMPACT_ATOMS: atom_id res chain seq x y z
N MET A 1 6.39 -35.93 -29.91
CA MET A 1 6.22 -34.72 -29.07
C MET A 1 4.87 -34.13 -29.42
N TYR A 2 3.98 -33.94 -28.45
CA TYR A 2 2.66 -33.34 -28.70
C TYR A 2 2.81 -31.81 -28.88
N GLN A 3 2.11 -31.24 -29.86
CA GLN A 3 2.10 -29.80 -30.15
C GLN A 3 0.99 -29.11 -29.36
N ILE A 4 1.23 -27.88 -28.91
CA ILE A 4 0.19 -27.06 -28.27
C ILE A 4 -0.60 -26.34 -29.37
N ASP A 5 -1.92 -26.49 -29.36
CA ASP A 5 -2.81 -25.81 -30.29
C ASP A 5 -3.35 -24.51 -29.67
N TYR A 6 -2.77 -23.39 -30.11
CA TYR A 6 -3.17 -22.06 -29.69
C TYR A 6 -4.29 -21.45 -30.55
N ASN A 7 -4.75 -22.11 -31.61
CA ASN A 7 -5.56 -21.46 -32.65
C ASN A 7 -6.97 -22.05 -32.79
N SER A 8 -7.18 -23.33 -32.47
CA SER A 8 -8.50 -23.95 -32.66
C SER A 8 -9.57 -23.38 -31.72
N TYR A 9 -9.21 -23.07 -30.47
CA TYR A 9 -10.15 -22.56 -29.46
C TYR A 9 -9.48 -21.52 -28.55
N ARG A 10 -10.19 -20.41 -28.27
CA ARG A 10 -9.73 -19.32 -27.40
C ARG A 10 -10.86 -18.82 -26.49
N SER A 11 -10.56 -18.61 -25.21
CA SER A 11 -11.48 -17.87 -24.34
C SER A 11 -11.45 -16.39 -24.71
N VAL A 12 -12.62 -15.81 -24.94
CA VAL A 12 -12.78 -14.39 -25.30
C VAL A 12 -13.61 -13.60 -24.28
N LYS A 13 -14.20 -14.27 -23.28
CA LYS A 13 -15.07 -13.66 -22.25
C LYS A 13 -14.71 -14.08 -20.83
N SER A 14 -14.44 -15.36 -20.62
CA SER A 14 -14.17 -15.92 -19.29
C SER A 14 -12.68 -15.88 -18.96
N PHE A 15 -12.10 -14.67 -18.91
CA PHE A 15 -10.73 -14.43 -18.43
C PHE A 15 -10.58 -12.98 -17.95
N ASN A 16 -9.62 -12.75 -17.06
CA ASN A 16 -9.16 -11.42 -16.64
C ASN A 16 -7.65 -11.32 -16.87
N ARG A 17 -7.10 -10.11 -16.77
CA ARG A 17 -5.64 -9.93 -16.69
C ARG A 17 -5.13 -10.39 -15.34
N ARG A 18 -3.85 -10.80 -15.30
CA ARG A 18 -3.19 -11.20 -14.04
C ARG A 18 -2.91 -10.01 -13.13
N VAL A 19 -2.53 -8.89 -13.72
CA VAL A 19 -2.35 -7.63 -13.00
C VAL A 19 -3.72 -7.06 -12.65
N ARG A 20 -3.90 -6.72 -11.38
CA ARG A 20 -5.13 -6.23 -10.77
C ARG A 20 -4.92 -4.96 -9.94
N PHE A 21 -3.71 -4.68 -9.48
CA PHE A 21 -3.41 -3.52 -8.63
C PHE A 21 -2.29 -2.66 -9.19
N LEU A 22 -2.31 -1.38 -8.84
CA LEU A 22 -1.21 -0.45 -9.04
C LEU A 22 -0.78 0.10 -7.69
N VAL A 23 0.49 -0.11 -7.32
CA VAL A 23 1.01 0.28 -6.00
C VAL A 23 2.06 1.38 -6.15
N MET A 24 1.83 2.49 -5.46
CA MET A 24 2.74 3.65 -5.41
C MET A 24 3.67 3.55 -4.19
N HIS A 25 4.95 3.85 -4.41
CA HIS A 25 6.02 3.82 -3.42
C HIS A 25 6.85 5.11 -3.51
N TYR A 26 7.55 5.44 -2.44
CA TYR A 26 8.74 6.29 -2.53
C TYR A 26 9.99 5.46 -2.26
N THR A 27 11.14 5.95 -2.71
CA THR A 27 12.40 5.25 -2.52
C THR A 27 13.10 5.54 -1.19
N SER A 28 12.87 6.71 -0.56
CA SER A 28 13.68 7.23 0.57
C SER A 28 15.17 7.36 0.23
N LEU A 29 15.51 7.43 -1.06
CA LEU A 29 16.87 7.41 -1.58
C LEU A 29 16.99 8.39 -2.75
N ASP A 30 18.20 8.91 -2.99
CA ASP A 30 18.49 9.64 -4.23
C ASP A 30 18.38 8.73 -5.47
N PHE A 31 18.45 9.31 -6.67
CA PHE A 31 18.29 8.54 -7.91
C PHE A 31 19.29 7.39 -8.04
N LYS A 32 20.58 7.61 -7.76
CA LYS A 32 21.62 6.59 -7.96
C LYS A 32 21.44 5.44 -6.96
N ALA A 33 21.20 5.77 -5.70
CA ALA A 33 20.95 4.77 -4.67
C ALA A 33 19.66 3.98 -4.95
N SER A 34 18.61 4.64 -5.46
CA SER A 34 17.36 3.99 -5.87
C SER A 34 17.59 2.97 -6.98
N VAL A 35 18.31 3.35 -8.05
CA VAL A 35 18.66 2.43 -9.14
C VAL A 35 19.45 1.24 -8.60
N MET A 36 20.50 1.47 -7.81
CA MET A 36 21.32 0.39 -7.24
C MET A 36 20.52 -0.58 -6.37
N ALA A 37 19.59 -0.07 -5.57
CA ALA A 37 18.75 -0.90 -4.71
C ALA A 37 17.75 -1.73 -5.52
N LEU A 38 17.04 -1.11 -6.48
CA LEU A 38 15.95 -1.72 -7.24
C LEU A 38 16.42 -2.65 -8.37
N THR A 39 17.68 -2.55 -8.79
CA THR A 39 18.32 -3.53 -9.69
C THR A 39 19.22 -4.52 -8.94
N GLY A 40 19.21 -4.48 -7.61
CA GLY A 40 19.96 -5.39 -6.75
C GLY A 40 19.24 -6.73 -6.54
N GLU A 41 19.70 -7.51 -5.55
CA GLU A 41 19.21 -8.88 -5.32
C GLU A 41 18.01 -8.98 -4.35
N LYS A 42 17.58 -7.87 -3.76
CA LYS A 42 16.63 -7.89 -2.62
C LYS A 42 15.24 -7.39 -2.93
N VAL A 43 15.14 -6.29 -3.67
CA VAL A 43 13.89 -5.58 -3.97
C VAL A 43 13.95 -5.05 -5.40
N SER A 44 12.79 -4.87 -6.02
CA SER A 44 12.67 -4.29 -7.35
C SER A 44 11.28 -3.71 -7.55
N ALA A 45 11.14 -2.84 -8.54
CA ALA A 45 9.86 -2.29 -8.98
C ALA A 45 9.73 -2.40 -10.49
N HIS A 46 8.52 -2.26 -11.02
CA HIS A 46 8.32 -2.27 -12.46
C HIS A 46 8.81 -0.96 -13.06
N TYR A 47 8.52 0.15 -12.39
CA TYR A 47 8.91 1.49 -12.83
C TYR A 47 9.61 2.28 -11.74
N LEU A 48 10.58 3.09 -12.14
CA LEU A 48 11.23 4.11 -11.31
C LEU A 48 11.04 5.49 -11.98
N VAL A 49 10.53 6.44 -11.21
CA VAL A 49 10.31 7.83 -11.63
C VAL A 49 11.26 8.75 -10.84
N PRO A 50 12.30 9.33 -11.48
CA PRO A 50 13.28 10.19 -10.83
C PRO A 50 12.67 11.53 -10.40
N ASP A 51 13.33 12.25 -9.49
CA ASP A 51 13.08 13.68 -9.31
C ASP A 51 14.02 14.44 -10.26
N PRO A 52 13.51 15.21 -11.25
CA PRO A 52 14.36 15.94 -12.18
C PRO A 52 15.17 17.07 -11.52
N SER A 53 14.86 17.45 -10.28
CA SER A 53 15.65 18.40 -9.49
C SER A 53 16.79 17.75 -8.69
N ASP A 54 16.85 16.42 -8.65
CA ASP A 54 17.95 15.69 -8.01
C ASP A 54 19.25 15.89 -8.82
N HIS A 55 20.25 16.53 -8.21
CA HIS A 55 21.57 16.70 -8.81
C HIS A 55 22.20 15.36 -9.23
N VAL A 56 21.95 14.28 -8.48
CA VAL A 56 22.46 12.93 -8.78
C VAL A 56 21.86 12.40 -10.08
N TYR A 57 20.60 12.75 -10.39
CA TYR A 57 19.96 12.40 -11.66
C TYR A 57 20.65 13.09 -12.84
N SER A 58 20.97 14.38 -12.68
CA SER A 58 21.69 15.15 -13.70
C SER A 58 23.13 14.65 -13.90
N GLU A 59 23.84 14.33 -12.81
CA GLU A 59 25.20 13.77 -12.84
C GLU A 59 25.26 12.39 -13.48
N ALA A 60 24.17 11.60 -13.39
CA ALA A 60 24.02 10.34 -14.12
C ALA A 60 23.85 10.53 -15.64
N GLY A 61 23.80 11.77 -16.13
CA GLY A 61 23.78 12.12 -17.54
C GLY A 61 22.38 12.33 -18.14
N PHE A 62 21.33 12.31 -17.32
CA PHE A 62 19.97 12.58 -17.76
C PHE A 62 19.65 14.07 -17.67
N LYS A 63 19.05 14.63 -18.73
CA LYS A 63 18.69 16.06 -18.83
C LYS A 63 17.19 16.31 -18.93
N ASP A 64 16.47 15.33 -19.48
CA ASP A 64 15.02 15.35 -19.65
C ASP A 64 14.40 14.36 -18.67
N MET A 65 13.13 14.59 -18.32
CA MET A 65 12.36 13.65 -17.51
C MET A 65 12.26 12.29 -18.21
N ARG A 66 12.55 11.22 -17.49
CA ARG A 66 12.40 9.84 -17.99
C ARG A 66 11.71 8.97 -16.97
N ILE A 67 11.01 7.95 -17.47
CA ILE A 67 10.47 6.87 -16.66
C ILE A 67 11.28 5.62 -17.00
N PHE A 68 11.84 4.97 -15.99
CA PHE A 68 12.66 3.78 -16.19
C PHE A 68 11.81 2.54 -15.90
N ASN A 69 11.66 1.66 -16.90
CA ASN A 69 11.16 0.32 -16.65
C ASN A 69 12.32 -0.57 -16.19
N LEU A 70 12.22 -1.17 -15.00
CA LEU A 70 13.24 -2.04 -14.42
C LEU A 70 12.85 -3.53 -14.48
N VAL A 71 11.55 -3.82 -14.48
CA VAL A 71 11.00 -5.18 -14.60
C VAL A 71 9.82 -5.13 -15.57
N ASP A 72 9.79 -6.05 -16.54
CA ASP A 72 8.67 -6.22 -17.48
C ASP A 72 7.39 -6.55 -16.69
N GLU A 73 6.25 -5.96 -17.07
CA GLU A 73 4.98 -6.14 -16.34
C GLU A 73 4.37 -7.56 -16.47
N ASN A 74 4.90 -8.39 -17.37
CA ASN A 74 4.57 -9.82 -17.41
C ASN A 74 5.35 -10.63 -16.38
N GLU A 75 6.39 -10.04 -15.79
CA GLU A 75 7.20 -10.62 -14.73
C GLU A 75 6.78 -10.06 -13.36
N ARG A 76 7.30 -10.67 -12.28
CA ARG A 76 7.00 -10.26 -10.91
C ARG A 76 8.13 -9.43 -10.32
N ALA A 77 7.94 -8.13 -10.18
CA ALA A 77 8.80 -7.29 -9.34
C ALA A 77 8.58 -7.56 -7.83
N TRP A 78 9.56 -7.21 -6.99
CA TRP A 78 9.56 -7.46 -5.55
C TRP A 78 9.47 -6.15 -4.77
N HIS A 79 8.27 -5.53 -4.76
CA HIS A 79 8.04 -4.21 -4.15
C HIS A 79 7.08 -4.26 -2.94
N ALA A 80 5.96 -4.99 -3.03
CA ALA A 80 4.93 -4.99 -2.00
C ALA A 80 5.32 -5.76 -0.72
N GLY A 81 6.07 -6.86 -0.85
CA GLY A 81 6.40 -7.75 0.27
C GLY A 81 5.14 -8.38 0.89
N VAL A 82 5.15 -8.59 2.23
CA VAL A 82 3.96 -9.07 2.97
C VAL A 82 2.87 -8.00 2.91
N SER A 83 1.79 -8.28 2.18
CA SER A 83 0.78 -7.29 1.82
C SER A 83 -0.60 -7.93 1.71
N SER A 84 -1.65 -7.12 1.91
CA SER A 84 -3.04 -7.52 1.85
C SER A 84 -3.93 -6.36 1.38
N TRP A 85 -4.84 -6.62 0.44
CA TRP A 85 -5.82 -5.63 -0.05
C TRP A 85 -7.02 -6.32 -0.68
N ALA A 86 -8.23 -5.86 -0.39
CA ALA A 86 -9.48 -6.38 -0.96
C ALA A 86 -9.62 -7.91 -0.87
N GLY A 87 -9.12 -8.51 0.22
CA GLY A 87 -9.11 -9.96 0.45
C GLY A 87 -8.00 -10.74 -0.29
N TYR A 88 -7.19 -10.07 -1.12
CA TYR A 88 -5.99 -10.62 -1.72
C TYR A 88 -4.80 -10.46 -0.79
N SER A 89 -3.83 -11.38 -0.88
CA SER A 89 -2.55 -11.27 -0.18
C SER A 89 -1.39 -11.44 -1.16
N HIS A 90 -0.19 -11.04 -0.74
CA HIS A 90 1.03 -11.16 -1.55
C HIS A 90 0.93 -10.41 -2.89
N LEU A 91 0.63 -9.11 -2.81
CA LEU A 91 0.24 -8.30 -3.97
C LEU A 91 1.29 -8.25 -5.09
N ASN A 92 2.57 -8.56 -4.82
CA ASN A 92 3.58 -8.74 -5.88
C ASN A 92 3.11 -9.66 -7.03
N HIS A 93 2.23 -10.64 -6.77
CA HIS A 93 1.75 -11.57 -7.81
C HIS A 93 0.78 -10.96 -8.82
N ALA A 94 0.15 -9.84 -8.49
CA ALA A 94 -0.95 -9.26 -9.25
C ALA A 94 -0.88 -7.72 -9.28
N SER A 95 0.30 -7.13 -9.05
CA SER A 95 0.45 -5.68 -9.03
C SER A 95 1.61 -5.21 -9.88
N ILE A 96 1.44 -3.99 -10.40
CA ILE A 96 2.52 -3.17 -10.93
C ILE A 96 2.96 -2.21 -9.81
N GLY A 97 4.26 -2.00 -9.69
CA GLY A 97 4.88 -1.17 -8.66
C GLY A 97 5.60 0.00 -9.29
N ILE A 98 5.23 1.22 -8.88
CA ILE A 98 5.90 2.47 -9.28
C ILE A 98 6.64 3.01 -8.07
N GLU A 99 7.97 3.05 -8.17
CA GLU A 99 8.86 3.70 -7.22
C GLU A 99 9.13 5.14 -7.66
N ILE A 100 8.96 6.09 -6.74
CA ILE A 100 9.11 7.51 -7.02
C ILE A 100 10.25 8.05 -6.16
N VAL A 101 11.27 8.62 -6.78
CA VAL A 101 12.43 9.16 -6.06
C VAL A 101 11.97 10.33 -5.19
N ASN A 102 11.98 10.12 -3.88
CA ASN A 102 11.62 11.11 -2.88
C ASN A 102 12.39 10.80 -1.60
N LEU A 103 12.98 11.84 -0.99
CA LEU A 103 13.89 11.71 0.15
C LEU A 103 13.14 11.68 1.49
N ALA A 104 11.97 11.05 1.54
CA ALA A 104 11.22 10.87 2.78
C ALA A 104 12.09 10.20 3.85
N THR A 105 12.04 10.73 5.07
CA THR A 105 12.81 10.20 6.20
C THR A 105 11.91 9.88 7.37
N ASP A 106 12.33 8.89 8.16
CA ASP A 106 11.71 8.50 9.42
C ASP A 106 12.74 8.64 10.55
N HIS A 107 12.47 9.58 11.45
CA HIS A 107 13.24 9.84 12.67
C HIS A 107 12.45 9.46 13.93
N SER A 108 11.36 8.69 13.79
CA SER A 108 10.48 8.34 14.89
C SER A 108 11.16 7.40 15.88
N ASN A 109 10.93 7.63 17.18
CA ASN A 109 11.24 6.64 18.20
C ASN A 109 10.14 5.57 18.19
N TYR A 110 10.53 4.32 18.00
CA TYR A 110 9.58 3.21 17.86
C TYR A 110 9.31 2.54 19.20
N SER A 111 8.03 2.31 19.52
CA SER A 111 7.61 1.27 20.46
C SER A 111 7.12 0.05 19.68
N LYS A 112 7.37 -1.15 20.19
CA LYS A 112 6.99 -2.41 19.54
C LYS A 112 5.88 -3.11 20.31
N GLU A 113 4.78 -3.42 19.63
CA GLU A 113 3.78 -4.38 20.11
C GLU A 113 3.68 -5.57 19.15
N THR A 114 3.38 -6.72 19.71
CA THR A 114 3.23 -7.96 18.94
C THR A 114 1.77 -8.35 18.85
N CYS A 115 1.22 -8.43 17.63
CA CYS A 115 -0.05 -9.12 17.39
C CYS A 115 0.22 -10.60 17.10
N ILE A 116 -0.57 -11.48 17.71
CA ILE A 116 -0.54 -12.93 17.48
C ILE A 116 -1.90 -13.32 16.89
N GLU A 117 -1.93 -13.77 15.64
CA GLU A 117 -3.10 -14.46 15.10
C GLU A 117 -2.94 -15.97 15.27
N THR A 118 -3.83 -16.61 16.01
CA THR A 118 -3.91 -18.08 16.07
C THR A 118 -4.91 -18.57 15.04
N ILE A 119 -4.45 -19.23 13.98
CA ILE A 119 -5.35 -19.87 13.00
C ILE A 119 -5.77 -21.24 13.56
N GLY A 120 -6.88 -21.30 14.29
CA GLY A 120 -7.46 -22.54 14.84
C GLY A 120 -8.78 -22.32 15.59
N LYS A 121 -9.75 -23.23 15.41
CA LYS A 121 -11.16 -23.07 15.81
C LYS A 121 -11.34 -22.89 17.33
N ASP A 122 -12.18 -21.90 17.65
CA ASP A 122 -12.81 -21.63 18.93
C ASP A 122 -11.91 -21.04 20.05
N GLU A 123 -12.39 -19.89 20.57
CA GLU A 123 -11.88 -19.07 21.67
C GLU A 123 -10.60 -18.23 21.45
N HIS A 124 -10.83 -16.93 21.22
CA HIS A 124 -9.81 -15.88 21.23
C HIS A 124 -9.26 -15.68 22.65
N THR A 125 -8.05 -16.17 22.90
CA THR A 125 -7.28 -15.77 24.09
C THR A 125 -5.93 -15.20 23.65
N LEU A 126 -5.71 -13.90 23.85
CA LEU A 126 -4.48 -13.19 23.45
C LEU A 126 -3.73 -12.70 24.70
N LYS A 127 -2.41 -12.88 24.71
CA LYS A 127 -1.49 -12.36 25.73
C LYS A 127 -0.40 -11.53 25.06
N SER A 128 -0.11 -10.35 25.62
CA SER A 128 0.97 -9.44 25.22
C SER A 128 2.34 -9.95 25.66
N VAL A 129 3.37 -9.82 24.82
CA VAL A 129 4.78 -10.02 25.21
C VAL A 129 5.63 -8.90 24.59
N ASN A 130 6.48 -8.27 25.41
CA ASN A 130 7.39 -7.18 25.00
C ASN A 130 8.82 -7.70 24.78
N HIS A 131 9.45 -7.41 23.63
CA HIS A 131 10.91 -7.49 23.48
C HIS A 131 11.50 -6.62 22.35
N GLU A 132 12.81 -6.35 22.47
CA GLU A 132 13.61 -5.27 21.88
C GLU A 132 13.92 -5.31 20.36
N SER A 133 14.38 -4.15 19.88
CA SER A 133 14.65 -3.69 18.51
C SER A 133 15.60 -4.54 17.64
N ARG A 134 15.23 -4.71 16.36
CA ARG A 134 16.14 -5.01 15.24
C ARG A 134 15.55 -4.48 13.92
N LEU A 135 16.44 -3.99 13.06
CA LEU A 135 16.21 -3.41 11.73
C LEU A 135 15.31 -4.29 10.83
N GLN A 136 14.34 -3.69 10.15
CA GLN A 136 13.49 -4.37 9.16
C GLN A 136 14.31 -4.77 7.93
N VAL A 137 14.66 -6.05 7.85
CA VAL A 137 15.10 -6.73 6.64
C VAL A 137 14.35 -8.04 6.59
N ASP A 138 13.45 -8.22 5.62
CA ASP A 138 12.72 -9.47 5.47
C ASP A 138 13.67 -10.56 4.97
N VAL A 139 14.00 -11.51 5.84
CA VAL A 139 14.30 -12.88 5.44
C VAL A 139 13.03 -13.69 5.73
N VAL A 140 12.27 -14.00 4.69
CA VAL A 140 11.26 -15.06 4.78
C VAL A 140 12.02 -16.38 4.96
N SER A 141 12.23 -16.79 6.22
CA SER A 141 12.84 -18.08 6.51
C SER A 141 11.79 -19.18 6.29
N TRP A 142 11.96 -19.95 5.22
CA TRP A 142 11.21 -21.18 5.01
C TRP A 142 11.81 -22.26 5.90
N THR A 143 11.19 -22.56 7.05
CA THR A 143 11.55 -23.75 7.81
C THR A 143 10.98 -24.98 7.09
N LYS A 144 11.86 -25.76 6.44
CA LYS A 144 11.50 -27.11 5.99
C LYS A 144 11.25 -27.97 7.23
N SER A 145 10.01 -28.42 7.42
CA SER A 145 9.75 -29.51 8.38
C SER A 145 10.41 -30.79 7.88
N LYS A 146 11.31 -31.34 8.69
CA LYS A 146 11.71 -32.75 8.62
C LYS A 146 10.71 -33.52 9.48
N HIS A 147 9.92 -34.37 8.82
CA HIS A 147 9.04 -35.40 9.36
C HIS A 147 7.57 -35.01 9.53
N GLY A 148 6.73 -36.00 9.22
CA GLY A 148 5.31 -35.86 8.92
C GLY A 148 4.45 -35.60 10.15
N SER A 149 3.26 -35.09 9.83
CA SER A 149 2.07 -34.97 10.68
C SER A 149 2.26 -34.34 12.05
N ASP A 150 2.11 -33.01 12.09
CA ASP A 150 1.20 -32.31 13.02
C ASP A 150 0.93 -30.89 12.48
N LYS A 151 -0.35 -30.54 12.29
CA LYS A 151 -0.77 -29.19 11.88
C LYS A 151 -0.85 -28.30 13.12
N PHE A 152 0.23 -27.58 13.42
CA PHE A 152 0.21 -26.50 14.41
C PHE A 152 -0.49 -25.25 13.83
N PRO A 153 -1.16 -24.43 14.66
CA PRO A 153 -1.67 -23.14 14.22
C PRO A 153 -0.50 -22.30 13.70
N GLN A 154 -0.63 -21.75 12.49
CA GLN A 154 0.33 -20.78 12.00
C GLN A 154 0.14 -19.49 12.81
N VAL A 155 1.04 -19.26 13.74
CA VAL A 155 1.15 -17.97 14.42
C VAL A 155 1.78 -16.99 13.44
N LYS A 156 0.99 -16.02 12.98
CA LYS A 156 1.55 -14.82 12.34
C LYS A 156 1.87 -13.82 13.43
N THR A 157 3.15 -13.52 13.56
CA THR A 157 3.66 -12.44 14.40
C THR A 157 3.83 -11.22 13.51
N VAL A 158 3.17 -10.12 13.84
CA VAL A 158 3.41 -8.83 13.18
C VAL A 158 4.00 -7.89 14.23
N ASP A 159 5.24 -7.45 14.00
CA ASP A 159 5.87 -6.37 14.74
C ASP A 159 5.17 -5.06 14.34
N LEU A 160 4.33 -4.52 15.22
CA LEU A 160 3.71 -3.22 15.02
C LEU A 160 4.58 -2.13 15.63
N ILE A 161 4.79 -1.08 14.85
CA ILE A 161 5.54 0.11 15.23
C ILE A 161 4.54 1.21 15.58
N ASP A 162 4.63 1.81 16.76
CA ASP A 162 3.92 3.07 17.02
C ASP A 162 4.64 4.21 16.30
N TYR A 163 3.96 4.80 15.31
CA TYR A 163 4.48 5.94 14.60
C TYR A 163 4.10 7.23 15.34
N CYS A 164 5.10 7.92 15.88
CA CYS A 164 4.97 9.32 16.26
C CYS A 164 5.11 10.17 15.00
N ASN A 165 4.05 10.87 14.60
CA ASN A 165 4.09 11.70 13.38
C ASN A 165 5.17 12.78 13.36
N GLU A 166 5.65 13.20 14.53
CA GLU A 166 6.73 14.18 14.68
C GLU A 166 8.07 13.69 14.08
N GLY A 167 8.23 12.39 13.84
CA GLY A 167 9.45 11.82 13.27
C GLY A 167 9.48 11.71 11.75
N PHE A 168 8.33 11.76 11.06
CA PHE A 168 8.28 11.60 9.60
C PHE A 168 8.39 12.94 8.88
N ILE A 169 9.29 12.98 7.89
CA ILE A 169 9.38 14.09 6.94
C ILE A 169 9.01 13.55 5.56
N PHE A 170 7.95 14.10 4.97
CA PHE A 170 7.54 13.82 3.59
C PHE A 170 7.84 15.06 2.72
N PRO A 171 8.98 15.11 2.02
CA PRO A 171 9.27 16.16 1.06
C PRO A 171 8.19 16.24 -0.02
N PRO A 172 7.84 17.44 -0.51
CA PRO A 172 6.93 17.57 -1.64
C PRO A 172 7.51 16.87 -2.87
N TYR A 173 6.64 16.27 -3.67
CA TYR A 173 7.02 15.71 -4.96
C TYR A 173 7.16 16.82 -6.00
N ASN A 174 8.10 16.65 -6.92
CA ASN A 174 8.29 17.59 -8.02
C ASN A 174 7.08 17.55 -8.97
N PRO A 175 6.49 18.68 -9.38
CA PRO A 175 5.34 18.67 -10.30
C PRO A 175 5.60 17.93 -11.62
N ILE A 176 6.81 18.04 -12.19
CA ILE A 176 7.20 17.32 -13.43
C ILE A 176 7.23 15.81 -13.18
N GLN A 177 7.67 15.40 -11.98
CA GLN A 177 7.66 14.00 -11.56
C GLN A 177 6.23 13.48 -11.44
N ILE A 178 5.32 14.27 -10.87
CA ILE A 178 3.90 13.93 -10.72
C ILE A 178 3.17 13.86 -12.06
N ASP A 179 3.49 14.74 -13.02
CA ASP A 179 2.99 14.66 -14.39
C ASP A 179 3.42 13.35 -15.07
N ALA A 180 4.68 12.94 -14.92
CA ALA A 180 5.17 11.67 -15.44
C ALA A 180 4.47 10.47 -14.79
N VAL A 181 4.22 10.51 -13.46
CA VAL A 181 3.44 9.47 -12.76
C VAL A 181 2.01 9.39 -13.31
N LYS A 182 1.35 10.53 -13.54
CA LYS A 182 0.00 10.56 -14.12
C LYS A 182 -0.05 9.93 -15.51
N GLU A 183 0.87 10.31 -16.40
CA GLU A 183 0.93 9.74 -17.75
C GLU A 183 1.17 8.22 -17.73
N LEU A 184 2.09 7.76 -16.89
CA LEU A 184 2.39 6.35 -16.71
C LEU A 184 1.20 5.58 -16.15
N ALA A 185 0.57 6.08 -15.09
CA ALA A 185 -0.56 5.43 -14.47
C ALA A 185 -1.74 5.32 -15.44
N LEU A 186 -2.07 6.37 -16.19
CA LEU A 186 -3.10 6.32 -17.23
C LEU A 186 -2.76 5.28 -18.32
N ASN A 187 -1.50 5.22 -18.74
CA ASN A 187 -1.05 4.22 -19.71
C ASN A 187 -1.25 2.77 -19.19
N ILE A 188 -0.91 2.52 -17.92
CA ILE A 188 -1.09 1.22 -17.27
C ILE A 188 -2.59 0.88 -17.17
N LEU A 189 -3.41 1.79 -16.66
CA LEU A 189 -4.85 1.59 -16.47
C LEU A 189 -5.58 1.30 -17.80
N GLN A 190 -5.15 1.91 -18.91
CA GLN A 190 -5.68 1.60 -20.24
C GLN A 190 -5.38 0.17 -20.70
N ARG A 191 -4.24 -0.41 -20.29
CA ARG A 191 -3.81 -1.76 -20.69
C ARG A 191 -4.34 -2.85 -19.76
N TYR A 192 -4.64 -2.49 -18.51
CA TYR A 192 -5.18 -3.36 -17.48
C TYR A 192 -6.54 -2.84 -16.99
N PRO A 193 -7.62 -3.03 -17.78
CA PRO A 193 -8.95 -2.47 -17.46
C PRO A 193 -9.60 -3.11 -16.23
N ASP A 194 -9.02 -4.19 -15.70
CA ASP A 194 -9.45 -4.80 -14.44
C ASP A 194 -8.94 -4.01 -13.23
N ILE A 195 -7.99 -3.08 -13.35
CA ILE A 195 -7.57 -2.25 -12.22
C ILE A 195 -8.66 -1.20 -11.97
N MET A 196 -9.41 -1.35 -10.87
CA MET A 196 -10.44 -0.38 -10.50
C MET A 196 -9.81 0.84 -9.80
N PRO A 197 -10.54 1.97 -9.69
CA PRO A 197 -10.07 3.12 -8.90
C PRO A 197 -9.60 2.76 -7.49
N THR A 198 -10.29 1.84 -6.82
CA THR A 198 -9.94 1.34 -5.47
C THR A 198 -8.76 0.36 -5.45
N ASP A 199 -8.23 -0.02 -6.62
CA ASP A 199 -7.07 -0.91 -6.77
C ASP A 199 -5.77 -0.12 -7.06
N VAL A 200 -5.84 1.22 -7.10
CA VAL A 200 -4.69 2.11 -7.11
C VAL A 200 -4.43 2.56 -5.68
N VAL A 201 -3.32 2.11 -5.10
CA VAL A 201 -3.08 2.16 -3.65
C VAL A 201 -1.65 2.58 -3.34
N GLY A 202 -1.44 3.12 -2.15
CA GLY A 202 -0.10 3.29 -1.58
C GLY A 202 0.42 1.99 -0.98
N HIS A 203 1.73 1.89 -0.77
CA HIS A 203 2.29 0.79 0.00
C HIS A 203 1.77 0.77 1.44
N SER A 204 1.51 1.95 2.01
CA SER A 204 0.91 2.12 3.34
C SER A 204 -0.45 1.45 3.49
N ASP A 205 -1.24 1.41 2.41
CA ASP A 205 -2.59 0.83 2.43
C ASP A 205 -2.57 -0.68 2.56
N ILE A 206 -1.58 -1.31 1.91
CA ILE A 206 -1.50 -2.75 1.76
C ILE A 206 -0.58 -3.41 2.80
N ALA A 207 0.23 -2.60 3.50
CA ALA A 207 1.25 -3.04 4.45
C ALA A 207 1.20 -2.18 5.74
N ILE A 208 0.01 -2.14 6.35
CA ILE A 208 -0.31 -1.33 7.53
C ILE A 208 0.71 -1.54 8.65
N GLY A 209 1.19 -0.45 9.24
CA GLY A 209 2.15 -0.47 10.35
C GLY A 209 3.59 -0.83 9.96
N ARG A 210 3.83 -1.25 8.71
CA ARG A 210 5.17 -1.54 8.17
C ARG A 210 5.65 -0.47 7.19
N LYS A 211 4.72 0.17 6.49
CA LYS A 211 4.99 1.09 5.39
C LYS A 211 4.19 2.39 5.54
N SER A 212 4.79 3.50 5.09
CA SER A 212 4.21 4.84 5.15
C SER A 212 4.24 5.55 3.79
N ASP A 213 4.74 4.87 2.76
CA ASP A 213 4.85 5.36 1.39
C ASP A 213 3.55 5.16 0.59
N PRO A 214 3.23 6.07 -0.35
CA PRO A 214 4.03 7.21 -0.82
C PRO A 214 3.92 8.47 0.08
N GLY A 215 3.26 8.37 1.22
CA GLY A 215 3.22 9.41 2.26
C GLY A 215 2.23 10.55 1.98
N ALA A 216 2.10 11.44 2.97
CA ALA A 216 1.12 12.53 2.95
C ALA A 216 1.40 13.61 1.90
N ALA A 217 2.62 13.69 1.37
CA ALA A 217 2.96 14.65 0.32
C ALA A 217 2.54 14.19 -1.09
N PHE A 218 2.16 12.93 -1.26
CA PHE A 218 1.80 12.39 -2.57
C PHE A 218 0.39 12.86 -2.98
N PRO A 219 0.20 13.49 -4.14
CA PRO A 219 -1.02 14.24 -4.43
C PRO A 219 -2.17 13.34 -4.94
N TRP A 220 -2.72 12.48 -4.09
CA TRP A 220 -3.79 11.53 -4.45
C TRP A 220 -5.00 12.19 -5.10
N LYS A 221 -5.46 13.34 -4.57
CA LYS A 221 -6.59 14.08 -5.15
C LYS A 221 -6.28 14.59 -6.57
N GLU A 222 -5.04 14.98 -6.84
CA GLU A 222 -4.62 15.42 -8.17
C GLU A 222 -4.64 14.25 -9.18
N LEU A 223 -4.17 13.07 -8.75
CA LEU A 223 -4.26 11.86 -9.55
C LEU A 223 -5.72 11.48 -9.83
N TYR A 224 -6.59 11.55 -8.82
CA TYR A 224 -8.02 11.28 -9.00
C TYR A 224 -8.67 12.22 -10.02
N VAL A 225 -8.36 13.52 -9.96
CA VAL A 225 -8.85 14.50 -10.95
C VAL A 225 -8.37 14.16 -12.35
N ALA A 226 -7.18 13.57 -12.49
CA ALA A 226 -6.67 13.04 -13.76
C ALA A 226 -7.26 11.68 -14.16
N GLY A 227 -8.18 11.09 -13.38
CA GLY A 227 -8.83 9.81 -13.65
C GLY A 227 -8.08 8.58 -13.09
N ILE A 228 -7.16 8.79 -12.14
CA ILE A 228 -6.33 7.73 -11.55
C ILE A 228 -6.69 7.56 -10.07
N GLY A 229 -7.14 6.36 -9.71
CA GLY A 229 -7.43 6.02 -8.33
C GLY A 229 -8.78 6.56 -7.82
N ALA A 230 -9.08 6.26 -6.56
CA ALA A 230 -10.34 6.58 -5.92
C ALA A 230 -10.26 7.88 -5.11
N TRP A 231 -11.36 8.63 -5.08
CA TRP A 231 -11.58 9.74 -4.16
C TRP A 231 -13.06 9.90 -3.82
N TYR A 232 -13.35 10.49 -2.67
CA TYR A 232 -14.72 10.76 -2.20
C TYR A 232 -15.31 12.00 -2.86
N ASP A 233 -16.64 12.11 -2.82
CA ASP A 233 -17.34 13.33 -3.20
C ASP A 233 -17.53 14.22 -1.97
N ASP A 234 -17.23 15.52 -2.10
CA ASP A 234 -17.28 16.47 -0.99
C ASP A 234 -18.69 16.59 -0.39
N GLU A 235 -19.74 16.51 -1.21
CA GLU A 235 -21.13 16.52 -0.74
C GLU A 235 -21.45 15.34 0.18
N GLN A 236 -21.05 14.12 -0.22
CA GLN A 236 -21.28 12.91 0.57
C GLN A 236 -20.46 12.92 1.87
N LYS A 237 -19.21 13.38 1.81
CA LYS A 237 -18.38 13.57 3.01
C LYS A 237 -19.02 14.58 3.96
N ASN A 238 -19.47 15.73 3.46
CA ASN A 238 -20.10 16.76 4.30
C ASN A 238 -21.37 16.23 4.98
N TYR A 239 -22.20 15.48 4.25
CA TYR A 239 -23.37 14.79 4.80
C TYR A 239 -22.99 13.90 5.99
N TYR A 240 -21.97 13.05 5.86
CA TYR A 240 -21.52 12.19 6.96
C TYR A 240 -20.88 12.96 8.11
N GLN A 241 -20.15 14.04 7.85
CA GLN A 241 -19.59 14.88 8.92
C GLN A 241 -20.70 15.45 9.81
N GLU A 242 -21.80 15.94 9.21
CA GLU A 242 -22.95 16.44 9.97
C GLU A 242 -23.63 15.37 10.81
N GLN A 243 -23.75 14.14 10.28
CA GLN A 243 -24.32 13.01 11.02
C GLN A 243 -23.43 12.57 12.17
N PHE A 244 -22.13 12.39 11.91
CA PHE A 244 -21.18 11.87 12.90
C PHE A 244 -20.79 12.89 13.97
N SER A 245 -21.01 14.19 13.71
CA SER A 245 -20.95 15.22 14.77
C SER A 245 -22.01 15.01 15.86
N LYS A 246 -23.11 14.30 15.56
CA LYS A 246 -24.20 14.00 16.50
C LYS A 246 -24.14 12.57 17.03
N ASN A 247 -23.81 11.63 16.16
CA ASN A 247 -23.75 10.20 16.49
C ASN A 247 -22.53 9.57 15.82
N PHE A 248 -21.45 9.46 16.58
CA PHE A 248 -20.18 8.94 16.08
C PHE A 248 -20.26 7.41 15.87
N PRO A 249 -19.73 6.86 14.76
CA PRO A 249 -19.80 5.43 14.50
C PRO A 249 -18.97 4.63 15.50
N SER A 250 -19.38 3.40 15.79
CA SER A 250 -18.62 2.52 16.67
C SER A 250 -17.33 2.04 16.00
N LYS A 251 -16.32 1.64 16.81
CA LYS A 251 -15.08 1.02 16.29
C LYS A 251 -15.40 -0.19 15.40
N ALA A 252 -16.41 -0.99 15.75
CA ALA A 252 -16.83 -2.15 14.97
C ALA A 252 -17.38 -1.75 13.58
N ASP A 253 -18.18 -0.69 13.50
CA ASP A 253 -18.72 -0.21 12.22
C ASP A 253 -17.62 0.36 11.32
N VAL A 254 -16.69 1.12 11.90
CA VAL A 254 -15.53 1.68 11.18
C VAL A 254 -14.64 0.57 10.63
N LEU A 255 -14.34 -0.47 11.43
CA LEU A 255 -13.58 -1.63 10.96
C LEU A 255 -14.31 -2.38 9.85
N SER A 256 -15.63 -2.50 9.92
CA SER A 256 -16.43 -3.11 8.87
C SER A 256 -16.32 -2.31 7.56
N LYS A 257 -16.40 -0.97 7.62
CA LYS A 257 -16.24 -0.08 6.46
C LYS A 257 -14.81 -0.10 5.90
N LEU A 258 -13.76 -0.09 6.74
CA LEU A 258 -12.36 -0.23 6.29
C LEU A 258 -12.13 -1.56 5.57
N LYS A 259 -12.66 -2.66 6.12
CA LYS A 259 -12.61 -3.98 5.49
C LYS A 259 -13.36 -4.02 4.17
N CYS A 260 -14.54 -3.39 4.11
CA CYS A 260 -15.33 -3.27 2.89
C CYS A 260 -14.56 -2.52 1.80
N TYR A 261 -13.87 -1.43 2.17
CA TYR A 261 -13.08 -0.64 1.23
C TYR A 261 -11.87 -1.42 0.68
N GLY A 262 -11.20 -2.20 1.54
CA GLY A 262 -10.13 -3.10 1.11
C GLY A 262 -9.04 -3.36 2.14
N TYR A 263 -9.01 -2.63 3.26
CA TYR A 263 -7.95 -2.76 4.25
C TYR A 263 -7.98 -4.09 5.00
N ASP A 264 -6.80 -4.58 5.35
CA ASP A 264 -6.65 -5.68 6.30
C ASP A 264 -6.82 -5.18 7.74
N ILE A 265 -7.92 -5.57 8.37
CA ILE A 265 -8.26 -5.15 9.73
C ILE A 265 -7.65 -6.03 10.83
N SER A 266 -6.90 -7.09 10.49
CA SER A 266 -6.33 -8.02 11.47
C SER A 266 -5.42 -7.32 12.49
N VAL A 267 -4.69 -6.29 12.07
CA VAL A 267 -3.83 -5.49 12.94
C VAL A 267 -4.61 -4.68 13.98
N ALA A 268 -5.90 -4.40 13.76
CA ALA A 268 -6.71 -3.57 14.66
C ALA A 268 -7.11 -4.25 15.98
N CYS A 269 -6.60 -5.46 16.25
CA CYS A 269 -6.79 -6.16 17.53
C CYS A 269 -6.00 -5.53 18.69
N THR A 270 -5.03 -4.65 18.41
CA THR A 270 -4.39 -3.78 19.41
C THR A 270 -4.69 -2.31 19.15
N GLU A 271 -4.48 -1.45 20.15
CA GLU A 271 -4.66 -0.01 19.99
C GLU A 271 -3.61 0.59 19.03
N ILE A 272 -2.35 0.13 19.10
CA ILE A 272 -1.31 0.55 18.14
C ILE A 272 -1.67 0.14 16.72
N GLY A 273 -2.12 -1.10 16.52
CA GLY A 273 -2.48 -1.57 15.18
C GLY A 273 -3.73 -0.89 14.63
N TYR A 274 -4.71 -0.55 15.49
CA TYR A 274 -5.84 0.26 15.09
C TYR A 274 -5.41 1.68 14.68
N LYS A 275 -4.55 2.33 15.48
CA LYS A 275 -3.98 3.64 15.15
C LYS A 275 -3.23 3.63 13.82
N ASN A 276 -2.42 2.60 13.58
CA ASN A 276 -1.68 2.43 12.32
C ASN A 276 -2.61 2.23 11.11
N LEU A 277 -3.71 1.49 11.29
CA LEU A 277 -4.72 1.31 10.24
C LEU A 277 -5.39 2.63 9.89
N ILE A 278 -5.80 3.42 10.90
CA ILE A 278 -6.38 4.75 10.66
C ILE A 278 -5.36 5.69 10.02
N ARG A 279 -4.10 5.66 10.46
CA ARG A 279 -3.02 6.47 9.90
C ARG A 279 -2.79 6.15 8.42
N ALA A 280 -2.73 4.87 8.05
CA ALA A 280 -2.57 4.46 6.66
C ALA A 280 -3.68 5.05 5.76
N PHE A 281 -4.93 4.98 6.24
CA PHE A 281 -6.06 5.59 5.55
C PHE A 281 -5.95 7.12 5.43
N GLN A 282 -5.54 7.80 6.50
CA GLN A 282 -5.35 9.26 6.49
C GLN A 282 -4.21 9.70 5.56
N LEU A 283 -3.09 8.98 5.51
CA LEU A 283 -1.98 9.26 4.57
C LEU A 283 -2.44 9.26 3.10
N HIS A 284 -3.51 8.53 2.78
CA HIS A 284 -4.09 8.49 1.45
C HIS A 284 -5.18 9.56 1.28
N PHE A 285 -6.18 9.60 2.16
CA PHE A 285 -7.42 10.36 1.91
C PHE A 285 -7.61 11.62 2.74
N ARG A 286 -6.76 11.86 3.76
CA ARG A 286 -6.84 13.00 4.68
C ARG A 286 -5.44 13.46 5.11
N GLN A 287 -4.69 13.97 4.16
CA GLN A 287 -3.25 14.16 4.26
C GLN A 287 -2.87 15.35 5.16
N GLU A 288 -3.83 16.22 5.47
CA GLU A 288 -3.66 17.34 6.39
C GLU A 288 -3.49 16.90 7.85
N ASN A 289 -4.04 15.73 8.22
CA ASN A 289 -3.82 15.14 9.54
C ASN A 289 -3.92 13.60 9.50
N TYR A 290 -2.77 12.97 9.73
CA TYR A 290 -2.53 11.54 9.71
C TYR A 290 -2.04 10.99 11.07
N ASP A 291 -2.50 11.54 12.19
CA ASP A 291 -2.15 11.13 13.58
C ASP A 291 -2.57 9.71 13.96
N GLY A 292 -3.35 9.04 13.12
CA GLY A 292 -3.91 7.72 13.38
C GLY A 292 -5.05 7.73 14.38
N LEU A 293 -5.52 8.92 14.80
CA LEU A 293 -6.70 9.06 15.63
C LEU A 293 -7.93 9.18 14.74
N LEU A 294 -8.92 8.34 15.01
CA LEU A 294 -10.18 8.40 14.29
C LEU A 294 -10.96 9.66 14.73
N ASP A 295 -11.21 10.55 13.76
CA ASP A 295 -12.05 11.71 13.95
C ASP A 295 -13.25 11.74 12.98
N VAL A 296 -14.10 12.76 13.13
CA VAL A 296 -15.35 12.92 12.36
C VAL A 296 -15.09 12.98 10.87
N GLU A 297 -14.05 13.69 10.46
CA GLU A 297 -13.69 13.84 9.04
C GLU A 297 -13.17 12.54 8.46
N THR A 298 -12.27 11.85 9.17
CA THR A 298 -11.74 10.55 8.76
C THR A 298 -12.86 9.52 8.59
N ALA A 299 -13.78 9.44 9.56
CA ALA A 299 -14.94 8.56 9.48
C ALA A 299 -15.87 8.94 8.31
N ALA A 300 -16.13 10.22 8.10
CA ALA A 300 -16.99 10.69 7.02
C ALA A 300 -16.41 10.39 5.62
N ILE A 301 -15.11 10.59 5.44
CA ILE A 301 -14.40 10.26 4.21
C ILE A 301 -14.51 8.76 3.92
N LEU A 302 -14.27 7.90 4.92
CA LEU A 302 -14.38 6.45 4.77
C LEU A 302 -15.78 6.03 4.31
N TYR A 303 -16.83 6.54 4.95
CA TYR A 303 -18.19 6.18 4.59
C TYR A 303 -18.56 6.70 3.19
N ALA A 304 -18.16 7.92 2.85
CA ALA A 304 -18.36 8.47 1.50
C ALA A 304 -17.66 7.64 0.41
N LEU A 305 -16.43 7.17 0.68
CA LEU A 305 -15.71 6.26 -0.22
C LEU A 305 -16.43 4.93 -0.38
N VAL A 306 -16.82 4.29 0.73
CA VAL A 306 -17.49 2.99 0.66
C VAL A 306 -18.79 3.09 -0.13
N ASP A 307 -19.62 4.10 0.14
CA ASP A 307 -20.90 4.25 -0.53
C ASP A 307 -20.75 4.56 -2.03
N LYS A 308 -19.66 5.26 -2.42
CA LYS A 308 -19.38 5.57 -3.83
C LYS A 308 -18.90 4.35 -4.63
N TYR A 309 -18.03 3.54 -4.05
CA TYR A 309 -17.35 2.45 -4.77
C TYR A 309 -17.90 1.05 -4.47
N PHE A 310 -18.73 0.90 -3.43
CA PHE A 310 -19.32 -0.36 -2.99
C PHE A 310 -20.81 -0.17 -2.60
N PRO A 311 -21.68 0.26 -3.55
CA PRO A 311 -23.08 0.57 -3.30
C PRO A 311 -23.98 -0.65 -3.02
#